data_AF-A0A5C1E6U1-F1
#
_entry.id   AF-A0A5C1E6U1-F1
#
_cell.length_a   1.000
_cell.length_b   1.000
_cell.length_c   1.000
_cell.angle_alpha   90.00
_cell.angle_beta   90.00
_cell.angle_gamma   90.00
#
_symmetry.space_group_name_H-M   'P 1'
#
loop_
_entity.id
_entity.type
_entity.pdbx_description
1 polymer ?
#
loop_
_entity_poly.entity_id
_entity_poly.type
_entity_poly.pdbx_seq_one_letter_code
_entity_poly.pdbx_strand_id
1 'polypeptide(L)' 'MENQLEKLRSEAKKLCAQAGVAIVPYGNAWWLVGKGINRVVGELAGLCPSQLIPLPVMER' A
#
# COMPACT_ATOMS: atom_id res chain seq x y z
N MET A 1 14.40 6.94 -20.19
CA MET A 1 13.26 7.80 -19.77
C MET A 1 12.53 6.99 -18.72
N GLU A 2 12.63 7.39 -17.46
CA GLU A 2 12.00 6.62 -16.37
C GLU A 2 10.48 6.73 -16.49
N ASN A 3 9.80 5.58 -16.56
CA ASN A 3 8.36 5.53 -16.79
C ASN A 3 7.64 6.15 -15.58
N GLN A 4 6.72 7.09 -15.82
CA GLN A 4 5.99 7.79 -14.75
C GLN A 4 5.30 6.81 -13.78
N LEU A 5 4.86 5.66 -14.29
CA LEU A 5 4.27 4.59 -13.49
C LEU A 5 5.26 4.00 -12.47
N GLU A 6 6.53 3.83 -12.86
CA GLU A 6 7.58 3.27 -11.99
C GLU A 6 7.95 4.25 -10.87
N LYS A 7 7.95 5.56 -11.17
CA LYS A 7 8.11 6.61 -10.15
C LYS A 7 7.01 6.53 -9.10
N LEU A 8 5.75 6.49 -9.53
CA LEU A 8 4.60 6.39 -8.63
C LEU A 8 4.63 5.12 -7.79
N ARG A 9 5.04 3.98 -8.37
CA ARG A 9 5.24 2.74 -7.61
C ARG A 9 6.34 2.88 -6.58
N SER A 10 7.45 3.53 -6.91
CA SER A 10 8.57 3.77 -5.99
C SER A 10 8.15 4.66 -4.82
N GLU A 11 7.39 5.72 -5.09
CA GLU A 11 6.83 6.61 -4.06
C GLU A 11 5.85 5.86 -3.15
N ALA A 12 4.94 5.06 -3.70
CA ALA A 12 4.03 4.24 -2.92
C ALA A 12 4.76 3.22 -2.02
N LYS A 13 5.85 2.63 -2.49
CA LYS A 13 6.70 1.74 -1.68
C LYS A 13 7.34 2.48 -0.50
N LYS A 14 7.86 3.68 -0.74
CA LYS A 14 8.42 4.53 0.34
C LYS A 14 7.35 4.90 1.36
N LEU A 15 6.16 5.24 0.90
CA LEU A 15 5.03 5.58 1.76
C LEU A 15 4.61 4.39 2.66
N CYS A 16 4.50 3.19 2.08
CA CYS A 16 4.20 1.98 2.86
C CYS A 16 5.30 1.71 3.90
N ALA A 17 6.57 1.83 3.53
CA ALA A 17 7.68 1.65 4.45
C ALA A 17 7.67 2.67 5.61
N GLN A 18 7.39 3.94 5.33
CA GLN A 18 7.25 4.99 6.36
C GLN A 18 6.07 4.72 7.31
N ALA A 19 4.98 4.14 6.80
CA ALA A 19 3.82 3.75 7.59
C ALA A 19 3.98 2.40 8.32
N GLY A 20 5.11 1.70 8.17
CA GLY A 20 5.31 0.37 8.73
C GLY A 20 4.41 -0.71 8.10
N VAL A 21 4.01 -0.50 6.85
CA VAL A 21 3.18 -1.42 6.07
C VAL A 21 4.05 -2.23 5.13
N ALA A 22 3.97 -3.55 5.25
CA ALA A 22 4.60 -4.49 4.34
C ALA A 22 3.78 -4.61 3.05
N ILE A 23 4.49 -4.71 1.92
CA ILE A 23 3.91 -4.97 0.60
C ILE A 23 4.28 -6.39 0.20
N VAL A 24 3.29 -7.25 0.01
CA VAL A 24 3.47 -8.65 -0.37
C VAL A 24 2.86 -8.89 -1.75
N PRO A 25 3.56 -9.55 -2.70
CA PRO A 25 2.96 -9.97 -3.96
C PRO A 25 1.74 -10.88 -3.73
N TYR A 26 0.62 -10.60 -4.40
CA TYR A 26 -0.62 -11.35 -4.27
C TYR A 26 -1.25 -11.60 -5.64
N GLY A 27 -0.67 -12.54 -6.39
CA GLY A 27 -1.06 -12.80 -7.78
C GLY A 27 -0.82 -11.58 -8.67
N ASN A 28 -1.88 -11.07 -9.30
CA ASN A 28 -1.86 -9.85 -10.11
C ASN A 28 -2.09 -8.57 -9.29
N ALA A 29 -1.96 -8.65 -7.97
CA ALA A 29 -2.23 -7.58 -7.01
C ALA A 29 -1.15 -7.55 -5.93
N TRP A 30 -1.32 -6.63 -4.98
CA TRP A 30 -0.43 -6.41 -3.84
C TRP A 30 -1.24 -6.46 -2.56
N TRP A 31 -0.76 -7.24 -1.62
CA TRP A 31 -1.33 -7.29 -0.28
C TRP A 31 -0.55 -6.36 0.65
N LEU A 32 -1.26 -5.40 1.23
CA LEU A 32 -0.74 -4.44 2.18
C LEU A 32 -1.07 -4.92 3.59
N VAL A 33 -0.04 -5.16 4.40
CA VAL A 33 -0.17 -5.73 5.74
C VAL A 33 0.62 -4.90 6.73
N GLY A 34 -0.02 -4.46 7.80
CA GLY A 34 0.61 -3.68 8.86
C GLY A 34 -0.34 -3.49 10.04
N LYS A 35 0.07 -2.67 11.01
CA LYS A 35 -0.75 -2.42 12.20
C LYS A 35 -2.07 -1.74 11.83
N GLY A 36 -3.17 -2.50 11.87
CA GLY A 36 -4.50 -2.04 11.47
C GLY A 36 -4.71 -1.90 9.95
N ILE A 37 -3.79 -2.44 9.15
CA ILE A 37 -3.88 -2.49 7.69
C ILE A 37 -3.85 -3.95 7.24
N ASN A 38 -4.90 -4.36 6.55
CA ASN A 38 -4.99 -5.66 5.89
C ASN A 38 -5.88 -5.51 4.65
N ARG A 39 -5.28 -5.21 3.49
CA ARG A 39 -6.03 -4.96 2.25
C ARG A 39 -5.26 -5.34 1.00
N VAL A 40 -5.97 -5.77 -0.03
CA VAL A 40 -5.41 -6.08 -1.35
C VAL A 40 -5.69 -4.91 -2.30
N VAL A 41 -4.68 -4.50 -3.08
CA VAL A 41 -4.77 -3.46 -4.10
C VAL A 41 -4.24 -3.99 -5.43
N GLY A 42 -4.89 -3.68 -6.55
CA GLY A 42 -4.44 -4.15 -7.87
C GLY A 42 -3.13 -3.52 -8.33
N GLU A 43 -2.84 -2.30 -7.90
CA GLU A 43 -1.67 -1.52 -8.31
C GLU A 43 -1.22 -0.61 -7.16
N LEU A 44 0.09 -0.37 -7.05
CA LEU A 44 0.69 0.53 -6.07
C LEU A 44 0.76 1.97 -6.59
N ALA A 45 0.88 2.17 -7.91
CA ALA A 45 0.81 3.50 -8.50
C ALA A 45 -0.54 4.17 -8.15
N GLY A 46 -0.47 5.35 -7.54
CA GLY A 46 -1.65 6.10 -7.07
C GLY A 46 -2.10 5.76 -5.65
N LEU A 47 -1.32 4.99 -4.89
CA LEU A 47 -1.57 4.78 -3.46
C LEU A 47 -1.47 6.10 -2.70
N CYS A 48 -2.54 6.46 -1.98
CA CYS A 48 -2.59 7.68 -1.17
C CYS A 48 -2.35 7.38 0.32
N PRO A 49 -1.79 8.33 1.10
CA PRO A 49 -1.61 8.16 2.56
C PRO A 49 -2.89 7.80 3.30
N SER A 50 -4.03 8.34 2.85
CA SER A 50 -5.35 8.03 3.42
C SER A 50 -5.73 6.55 3.31
N GLN A 51 -5.18 5.81 2.33
CA GLN A 51 -5.43 4.39 2.15
C GLN A 51 -4.60 3.50 3.09
N LEU A 52 -3.59 4.08 3.75
CA LEU A 52 -2.72 3.46 4.75
C LEU A 52 -3.12 3.83 6.18
N ILE A 53 -4.25 4.50 6.38
CA ILE A 53 -4.79 4.79 7.70
C ILE A 53 -5.41 3.49 8.26
N PRO A 54 -5.05 3.08 9.50
CA PRO A 54 -5.63 1.92 10.15
C PRO A 54 -7.15 1.94 10.10
N LEU A 55 -7.76 0.82 9.70
CA LEU A 55 -9.22 0.70 9.77
C LEU A 55 -9.65 0.77 11.24
N PRO A 56 -10.69 1.56 11.57
CA PRO A 56 -11.23 1.55 12.92
C PRO A 56 -11.72 0.13 13.23
N VAL A 57 -11.08 -0.51 14.21
CA VAL A 57 -11.56 -1.79 14.74
C VAL A 57 -12.81 -1.49 15.55
N MET A 58 -13.97 -1.86 15.04
CA MET A 58 -15.20 -1.86 15.81
C MET A 58 -15.30 -3.23 16.48
N GLU A 59 -15.12 -3.28 17.80
CA GLU A 59 -15.44 -4.47 18.58
C GLU A 59 -16.93 -4.80 18.38
N ARG A 60 -17.20 -6.07 18.10
CA ARG A 60 -18.55 -6.59 17.82
C ARG A 60 -19.38 -6.71 19.10
#